data_AF-R4KKA3-F1
#
_entry.id   AF-R4KKA3-F1
#
_cell.length_a   1.000
_cell.length_b   1.000
_cell.length_c   1.000
_cell.angle_alpha   90.00
_cell.angle_beta   90.00
_cell.angle_gamma   90.00
#
_symmetry.space_group_name_H-M   'P 1'
#
loop_
_entity.id
_entity.type
_entity.pdbx_description
1 polymer ?
#
loop_
_entity_poly.entity_id
_entity_poly.type
_entity_poly.pdbx_seq_one_letter_code
_entity_poly.pdbx_strand_id
1 'polypeptide(L)'
;MYLRVMTLDGKRVSVAKDELGVFEELKSFAFVPHTMTVEEYINSMVHSAWTFYGKGVHVTGDTLAEKAKSAYRQFVDYGFLIEITKEEALEHFGLTQADADKMNIPGLRSNE
;
A
#
# COMPACT_ATOMS: atom_id res chain seq x y z
N MET A 1 -5.87 2.80 13.68
CA MET A 1 -5.51 3.82 12.68
C MET A 1 -5.17 3.08 11.40
N TYR A 2 -5.82 3.42 10.29
CA TYR A 2 -5.57 2.79 8.98
C TYR A 2 -4.45 3.54 8.23
N LEU A 3 -3.64 2.78 7.50
CA LEU A 3 -2.72 3.30 6.51
C LEU A 3 -3.48 3.52 5.20
N ARG A 4 -3.23 4.67 4.57
CA ARG A 4 -3.81 5.04 3.28
C ARG A 4 -2.66 5.54 2.43
N VAL A 5 -2.39 4.83 1.35
CA VAL A 5 -1.27 5.18 0.46
C VAL A 5 -1.69 5.18 -0.98
N MET A 6 -1.05 6.05 -1.74
CA MET A 6 -1.15 6.12 -3.18
C MET A 6 0.19 5.70 -3.79
N THR A 7 0.16 4.97 -4.91
CA THR A 7 1.36 4.68 -5.69
C THR A 7 1.89 5.93 -6.38
N LEU A 8 3.20 6.00 -6.64
CA LEU A 8 3.86 7.12 -7.33
C LEU A 8 3.17 7.54 -8.65
N ASP A 9 2.55 6.60 -9.38
CA ASP A 9 1.83 6.90 -10.62
C ASP A 9 0.47 7.60 -10.41
N GLY A 10 0.05 7.77 -9.16
CA GLY A 10 -1.21 8.42 -8.77
C GLY A 10 -2.47 7.60 -9.07
N LYS A 11 -2.33 6.35 -9.51
CA LYS A 11 -3.45 5.57 -10.06
C LYS A 11 -4.05 4.58 -9.08
N ARG A 12 -3.28 4.11 -8.09
CA ARG A 12 -3.73 3.08 -7.17
C ARG A 12 -3.66 3.61 -5.75
N VAL A 13 -4.78 3.47 -5.05
CA VAL A 13 -4.90 3.77 -3.63
C VAL A 13 -5.12 2.46 -2.88
N SER A 14 -4.35 2.25 -1.81
CA SER A 14 -4.45 1.13 -0.89
C SER A 14 -4.87 1.63 0.49
N VAL A 15 -5.86 0.99 1.10
CA VAL A 15 -6.31 1.28 2.46
C VAL A 15 -6.23 0.00 3.28
N ALA A 16 -5.39 -0.01 4.31
CA ALA A 16 -5.10 -1.22 5.08
C ALA A 16 -4.87 -0.92 6.57
N LYS A 17 -4.95 -1.96 7.41
CA LYS A 17 -4.76 -1.84 8.86
C LYS A 17 -3.29 -1.73 9.27
N ASP A 18 -2.39 -2.25 8.45
CA ASP A 18 -0.95 -2.32 8.68
C ASP A 18 -0.20 -2.39 7.34
N GLU A 19 1.13 -2.34 7.42
CA GLU A 19 2.03 -2.30 6.26
C GLU A 19 1.96 -3.58 5.42
N LEU A 20 1.69 -4.74 6.04
CA LEU A 20 1.51 -5.99 5.32
C LEU A 20 0.24 -5.96 4.47
N GLY A 21 -0.87 -5.49 5.07
CA GLY A 21 -2.13 -5.29 4.37
C GLY A 21 -2.01 -4.32 3.19
N VAL A 22 -1.14 -3.30 3.28
CA VAL A 22 -0.85 -2.42 2.13
C VAL A 22 -0.29 -3.21 0.96
N PHE A 23 0.68 -4.10 1.20
CA PHE A 23 1.24 -4.92 0.12
C PHE A 23 0.25 -5.99 -0.39
N GLU A 24 -0.60 -6.51 0.47
CA GLU A 24 -1.71 -7.41 0.07
C GLU A 24 -2.67 -6.72 -0.89
N GLU A 25 -3.12 -5.50 -0.54
CA GLU A 25 -3.99 -4.67 -1.37
C GLU A 25 -3.29 -4.26 -2.67
N LEU A 26 -2.01 -3.85 -2.64
CA LEU A 26 -1.29 -3.49 -3.87
C LEU A 26 -1.10 -4.70 -4.81
N LYS A 27 -0.81 -5.89 -4.25
CA LYS A 27 -0.74 -7.14 -5.00
C LYS A 27 -2.09 -7.48 -5.63
N SER A 28 -3.17 -7.28 -4.87
CA SER A 28 -4.54 -7.00 -5.31
C SER A 28 -4.73 -6.61 -6.78
N PHE A 29 -4.16 -5.43 -7.05
CA PHE A 29 -4.30 -4.68 -8.28
C PHE A 29 -3.18 -4.92 -9.28
N ALA A 30 -2.14 -5.65 -8.88
CA ALA A 30 -0.96 -5.88 -9.69
C ALA A 30 -1.22 -6.99 -10.70
N PHE A 31 -0.68 -6.83 -11.92
CA PHE A 31 -0.73 -7.87 -12.96
C PHE A 31 0.35 -8.93 -12.70
N VAL A 32 0.23 -9.62 -11.56
CA VAL A 32 1.15 -10.68 -11.12
C VAL A 32 0.38 -12.00 -10.97
N PRO A 33 1.06 -13.16 -11.05
CA PRO A 33 0.41 -14.45 -10.84
C PRO A 33 -0.30 -14.52 -9.48
N HIS A 34 -1.51 -15.08 -9.45
CA HIS A 34 -2.27 -15.26 -8.20
C HIS A 34 -1.52 -16.14 -7.19
N THR A 35 -0.68 -17.06 -7.67
CA THR A 35 0.17 -17.94 -6.86
C THR A 35 1.37 -17.24 -6.24
N MET A 36 1.73 -16.04 -6.70
CA MET A 36 2.79 -15.25 -6.08
C MET A 36 2.37 -14.95 -4.64
N THR A 37 3.28 -15.09 -3.70
CA THR A 37 3.07 -14.72 -2.30
C THR A 37 3.25 -13.22 -2.10
N VAL A 38 2.81 -12.67 -0.97
CA VAL A 38 3.02 -11.25 -0.65
C VAL A 38 4.52 -10.96 -0.44
N GLU A 39 5.27 -11.90 0.14
CA GLU A 39 6.71 -11.77 0.30
C GLU A 39 7.45 -11.69 -1.06
N GLU A 40 7.10 -12.57 -2.00
CA GLU A 40 7.64 -12.52 -3.37
C GLU A 40 7.26 -11.22 -4.07
N TYR A 41 6.05 -10.72 -3.85
CA TYR A 41 5.60 -9.44 -4.40
C TYR A 41 6.40 -8.26 -3.84
N ILE A 42 6.64 -8.21 -2.53
CA ILE A 42 7.50 -7.20 -1.90
C ILE A 42 8.90 -7.25 -2.53
N ASN A 43 9.50 -8.43 -2.67
CA ASN A 43 10.81 -8.59 -3.30
C ASN A 43 10.81 -8.14 -4.77
N SER A 44 9.73 -8.38 -5.51
CA SER A 44 9.55 -7.89 -6.89
C SER A 44 9.49 -6.36 -6.96
N MET A 45 8.79 -5.72 -6.02
CA MET A 45 8.77 -4.26 -5.91
C MET A 45 10.16 -3.70 -5.56
N VAL A 46 10.88 -4.34 -4.64
CA VAL A 46 12.26 -3.98 -4.27
C VAL A 46 13.18 -4.06 -5.48
N HIS A 47 13.09 -5.15 -6.23
CA HIS A 47 13.84 -5.32 -7.48
C HIS A 47 13.48 -4.24 -8.50
N SER A 48 12.20 -3.90 -8.63
CA SER A 48 11.73 -2.83 -9.54
C SER A 48 12.23 -1.45 -9.12
N ALA A 49 12.25 -1.14 -7.82
CA ALA A 49 12.80 0.10 -7.29
C ALA A 49 14.28 0.26 -7.63
N TRP A 50 15.04 -0.84 -7.57
CA TRP A 50 16.43 -0.85 -8.00
C TRP A 50 16.56 -0.68 -9.53
N THR A 51 15.89 -1.55 -10.30
CA THR A 51 16.06 -1.63 -11.76
C THR A 51 15.61 -0.36 -12.47
N PHE A 52 14.50 0.25 -12.06
CA PHE A 52 13.92 1.41 -12.76
C PHE A 52 14.31 2.75 -12.16
N TYR A 53 14.69 2.80 -10.87
CA TYR A 53 14.92 4.07 -10.17
C TYR A 53 16.28 4.14 -9.46
N GLY A 54 17.08 3.07 -9.49
CA GLY A 54 18.39 3.01 -8.83
C GLY A 54 18.30 3.13 -7.30
N LYS A 55 17.16 2.80 -6.70
CA LYS A 55 16.93 2.89 -5.25
C LYS A 55 16.98 1.51 -4.60
N GLY A 56 17.97 1.30 -3.75
CA GLY A 56 18.07 0.09 -2.93
C GLY A 56 17.10 0.16 -1.75
N VAL A 57 16.13 -0.75 -1.72
CA VAL A 57 15.26 -0.98 -0.56
C VAL A 57 15.79 -2.18 0.21
N HIS A 58 16.21 -1.97 1.45
CA HIS A 58 16.77 -3.01 2.32
C HIS A 58 15.69 -3.58 3.23
N VAL A 59 15.17 -4.75 2.90
CA VAL A 59 14.13 -5.41 3.69
C VAL A 59 14.76 -6.13 4.89
N THR A 60 14.33 -5.77 6.10
CA THR A 60 14.84 -6.33 7.37
C THR A 60 13.70 -6.85 8.24
N GLY A 61 13.96 -7.86 9.06
CA GLY A 61 12.97 -8.44 9.98
C GLY A 61 12.91 -9.96 9.88
N ASP A 62 12.53 -10.60 10.98
CA ASP A 62 12.47 -12.07 11.06
C ASP A 62 11.11 -12.60 10.61
N THR A 63 10.07 -11.78 10.76
CA THR A 63 8.69 -12.09 10.34
C THR A 63 8.28 -11.34 9.08
N LEU A 64 7.28 -11.86 8.35
CA LEU A 64 6.75 -11.18 7.16
C LEU A 64 6.19 -9.79 7.50
N ALA A 65 5.54 -9.63 8.66
CA ALA A 65 5.02 -8.34 9.12
C ALA A 65 6.15 -7.31 9.34
N GLU A 66 7.27 -7.73 9.95
CA GLU A 66 8.43 -6.84 10.15
C GLU A 66 9.11 -6.48 8.82
N LYS A 67 9.24 -7.46 7.91
CA LYS A 67 9.76 -7.23 6.56
C LYS A 67 8.89 -6.24 5.79
N ALA A 68 7.56 -6.42 5.81
CA ALA A 68 6.61 -5.51 5.19
C ALA A 68 6.74 -4.10 5.78
N LYS A 69 6.81 -3.98 7.11
CA LYS A 69 7.01 -2.69 7.79
C LYS A 69 8.32 -2.00 7.38
N SER A 70 9.43 -2.76 7.33
CA SER A 70 10.74 -2.25 6.91
C SER A 70 10.73 -1.78 5.45
N ALA A 71 10.11 -2.56 4.56
CA ALA A 71 9.96 -2.22 3.15
C ALA A 71 9.08 -0.97 2.99
N TYR A 72 7.88 -0.97 3.57
CA TYR A 72 6.90 0.11 3.50
C TYR A 72 7.52 1.46 3.83
N ARG A 73 8.24 1.55 4.97
CA ARG A 73 8.90 2.78 5.39
C ARG A 73 9.84 3.33 4.31
N GLN A 74 10.65 2.46 3.70
CA GLN A 74 11.57 2.88 2.65
C GLN A 74 10.86 3.23 1.35
N PHE A 75 9.78 2.53 0.99
CA PHE A 75 8.95 2.92 -0.17
C PHE A 75 8.32 4.30 0.04
N VAL A 76 7.92 4.64 1.27
CA VAL A 76 7.44 5.98 1.63
C VAL A 76 8.57 7.01 1.59
N ASP A 77 9.71 6.73 2.23
CA ASP A 77 10.87 7.63 2.27
C ASP A 77 11.41 7.95 0.85
N TYR A 78 11.31 7.00 -0.08
CA TYR A 78 11.71 7.19 -1.48
C TYR A 78 10.59 7.74 -2.38
N GLY A 79 9.38 7.96 -1.85
CA GLY A 79 8.24 8.52 -2.59
C GLY A 79 7.60 7.56 -3.59
N PHE A 80 7.86 6.26 -3.48
CA PHE A 80 7.17 5.24 -4.29
C PHE A 80 5.76 4.95 -3.80
N LEU A 81 5.56 5.05 -2.49
CA LEU A 81 4.27 5.10 -1.82
C LEU A 81 4.14 6.47 -1.16
N ILE A 82 2.99 7.09 -1.33
CA ILE A 82 2.72 8.43 -0.82
C ILE A 82 1.59 8.27 0.18
N GLU A 83 1.83 8.61 1.45
CA GLU A 83 0.79 8.60 2.47
C GLU A 83 -0.22 9.71 2.18
N ILE A 84 -1.50 9.35 2.18
CA ILE A 84 -2.61 10.25 1.87
C ILE A 84 -3.59 10.31 3.03
N THR A 85 -4.34 11.40 3.08
CA THR A 85 -5.44 11.60 4.02
C THR A 85 -6.65 10.73 3.68
N LYS A 86 -7.61 10.65 4.61
CA LYS A 86 -8.87 9.94 4.37
C LYS A 86 -9.68 10.65 3.28
N GLU A 87 -9.64 11.98 3.29
CA GLU A 87 -10.33 12.85 2.35
C GLU A 87 -9.80 12.63 0.92
N GLU A 88 -8.47 12.60 0.74
CA GLU A 88 -7.85 12.27 -0.55
C GLU A 88 -8.20 10.85 -1.00
N ALA A 89 -8.18 9.86 -0.09
CA ALA A 89 -8.57 8.50 -0.44
C ALA A 89 -10.03 8.43 -0.91
N LEU A 90 -10.97 9.09 -0.23
CA LEU A 90 -12.37 9.17 -0.62
C LEU A 90 -12.55 9.81 -2.01
N GLU A 91 -11.82 10.90 -2.28
CA GLU A 91 -11.82 11.56 -3.59
C GLU A 91 -11.35 10.61 -4.69
N HIS A 92 -10.25 9.88 -4.46
CA HIS A 92 -9.73 8.90 -5.41
C HIS A 92 -10.69 7.74 -5.68
N PHE A 93 -11.46 7.31 -4.67
CA PHE A 93 -12.50 6.29 -4.86
C PHE A 93 -13.79 6.85 -5.47
N GLY A 94 -13.92 8.17 -5.62
CA GLY A 94 -15.16 8.81 -6.07
C GLY A 94 -16.32 8.65 -5.08
N LEU A 95 -16.01 8.57 -3.78
CA LEU A 95 -16.98 8.31 -2.72
C LEU A 95 -17.15 9.53 -1.82
N THR A 96 -18.38 9.75 -1.34
CA THR A 96 -18.59 10.64 -0.20
C THR A 96 -18.37 9.88 1.12
N GLN A 97 -18.18 10.61 2.22
CA GLN A 97 -18.10 10.00 3.56
C GLN A 97 -19.36 9.16 3.88
N ALA A 98 -20.54 9.60 3.42
CA ALA A 98 -21.79 8.87 3.61
C ALA A 98 -21.85 7.56 2.80
N ASP A 99 -21.27 7.53 1.61
CA ASP A 99 -21.17 6.31 0.79
C ASP A 99 -20.25 5.30 1.45
N ALA A 100 -19.08 5.74 1.93
CA ALA A 100 -18.13 4.89 2.65
C ALA A 100 -18.74 4.31 3.94
N ASP A 101 -19.52 5.10 4.68
CA ASP A 101 -20.24 4.65 5.87
C ASP A 101 -21.32 3.61 5.52
N LYS A 102 -22.12 3.87 4.48
CA LYS A 102 -23.18 2.95 4.02
C LYS A 102 -22.62 1.63 3.51
N MET A 103 -21.49 1.68 2.81
CA MET A 103 -20.79 0.50 2.29
C MET A 103 -19.91 -0.18 3.34
N ASN A 104 -19.80 0.42 4.54
CA ASN A 104 -18.96 -0.02 5.65
C ASN A 104 -17.51 -0.30 5.22
N ILE A 105 -16.92 0.62 4.44
CA ILE A 105 -15.57 0.46 3.89
C ILE A 105 -14.55 0.72 5.02
N PRO A 106 -13.76 -0.31 5.42
CA PRO A 106 -12.78 -0.15 6.49
C PRO A 106 -11.72 0.90 6.14
N GLY A 107 -11.39 1.75 7.09
CA GLY A 107 -10.45 2.86 6.93
C GLY A 107 -11.00 4.06 6.17
N LEU A 108 -12.22 4.02 5.63
CA LEU A 108 -12.87 5.18 5.00
C LEU A 108 -14.14 5.63 5.73
N ARG A 109 -14.70 4.81 6.63
CA ARG A 109 -15.86 5.16 7.45
C ARG A 109 -15.52 6.19 8.55
N SER A 110 -16.54 6.92 9.00
CA SER A 110 -16.44 8.06 9.90
C SER A 110 -15.90 7.71 11.29
N ASN A 111 -16.08 6.46 11.73
CA ASN A 111 -15.71 5.98 13.06
C ASN A 111 -14.32 5.32 13.13
N GLU A 112 -13.44 5.54 12.14
CA GLU A 112 -12.10 4.93 12.03
C GLU A 112 -10.97 5.91 11.68
#